data_AF-A0A4Q9PYU6-F1
#
_entry.id   AF-A0A4Q9PYU6-F1
#
_cell.length_a   1.000
_cell.length_b   1.000
_cell.length_c   1.000
_cell.angle_alpha   90.00
_cell.angle_beta   90.00
_cell.angle_gamma   90.00
#
_symmetry.space_group_name_H-M   'P 1'
#
loop_
_entity.id
_entity.type
_entity.pdbx_description
1 polymer ?
#
loop_
_entity_poly.entity_id
_entity_poly.type
_entity_poly.pdbx_seq_one_letter_code
_entity_poly.pdbx_strand_id
1 'polypeptide(L)'
;MTVRSPRSKFVSGLEKRLGRALSAQETLRLAAYARAVKIRKAQQQQQRVYKPRMELWDDGDSPLVTAVFEVPGLRPEDITVDVVDGRLVVSGERRQQDLPRGHQTLTVETRPTSESEPGSDACVRTSEATLAHAGIMHVRELKYGLFRRIVAVPAGCTTADLQAVMENGMLTVSWPRDTQMRFSNSLLGGKAESALGLDTGAGQGGLQGDNSSACV
;
A
#
# COMPACT_ATOMS: atom_id res chain seq x y z
N MET A 1 38.80 -32.85 32.24
CA MET A 1 39.17 -31.82 31.23
C MET A 1 37.94 -30.97 30.95
N THR A 2 37.95 -29.68 31.29
CA THR A 2 36.82 -28.78 31.01
C THR A 2 36.94 -28.24 29.59
N VAL A 3 36.12 -28.77 28.68
CA VAL A 3 36.04 -28.31 27.30
C VAL A 3 35.39 -26.92 27.28
N ARG A 4 36.17 -25.90 26.91
CA ARG A 4 35.64 -24.54 26.72
C ARG A 4 34.80 -24.50 25.44
N SER A 5 33.59 -23.95 25.53
CA SER A 5 32.71 -23.81 24.37
C SER A 5 33.29 -22.82 23.34
N PRO A 6 33.01 -23.02 22.03
CA PRO A 6 33.57 -22.16 20.98
C PRO A 6 33.17 -20.70 21.16
N ARG A 7 34.16 -19.81 21.29
CA ARG A 7 33.93 -18.36 21.34
C ARG A 7 33.65 -17.81 19.95
N SER A 8 32.66 -16.92 19.86
CA SER A 8 32.29 -16.25 18.61
C SER A 8 33.46 -15.45 18.02
N LYS A 9 33.66 -15.54 16.70
CA LYS A 9 34.69 -14.78 15.95
C LYS A 9 34.58 -13.27 16.16
N PHE A 10 33.38 -12.77 16.50
CA PHE A 10 33.15 -11.37 16.82
C PHE A 10 33.78 -10.97 18.16
N VAL A 11 33.65 -11.83 19.18
CA VAL A 11 34.17 -11.59 20.53
C VAL A 11 35.70 -11.66 20.52
N SER A 12 36.27 -12.67 19.85
CA SER A 12 37.72 -12.81 19.74
C SER A 12 38.37 -11.67 18.95
N GLY A 13 37.70 -11.15 17.91
CA GLY A 13 38.16 -9.96 17.19
C GLY A 13 38.13 -8.69 18.05
N LEU A 14 37.13 -8.56 18.92
CA LEU A 14 37.01 -7.41 19.82
C LEU A 14 38.04 -7.45 20.96
N GLU A 15 38.26 -8.63 21.56
CA GLU A 15 39.29 -8.84 22.60
C GLU A 15 40.69 -8.48 22.07
N LYS A 16 41.01 -8.86 20.83
CA LYS A 16 42.26 -8.46 20.17
C LYS A 16 42.41 -6.95 20.02
N ARG A 17 41.32 -6.24 19.67
CA ARG A 17 41.31 -4.76 19.57
C ARG A 17 41.39 -4.07 20.92
N LEU A 18 40.80 -4.66 21.95
CA LEU A 18 40.77 -4.11 23.31
C LEU A 18 42.03 -4.44 24.11
N GLY A 19 42.88 -5.37 23.62
CA GLY A 19 44.08 -5.82 24.32
C GLY A 19 43.82 -6.59 25.62
N ARG A 20 42.57 -7.00 25.87
CA ARG A 20 42.18 -7.77 27.06
C ARG A 20 41.00 -8.69 26.81
N ALA A 21 40.87 -9.72 27.64
CA ALA A 21 39.71 -10.60 27.64
C ALA A 21 38.45 -9.88 28.14
N LEU A 22 37.31 -10.22 27.55
CA LEU A 22 35.99 -9.77 28.00
C LEU A 22 35.44 -10.75 29.04
N SER A 23 34.90 -10.20 30.12
CA SER A 23 34.15 -10.96 31.11
C SER A 23 32.85 -11.53 30.51
N ALA A 24 32.24 -12.48 31.21
CA ALA A 24 30.96 -13.07 30.79
C ALA A 24 29.86 -12.00 30.70
N GLN A 25 29.80 -11.06 31.64
CA GLN A 25 28.79 -10.02 31.70
C GLN A 25 28.99 -8.96 30.59
N GLU A 26 30.23 -8.61 30.28
CA GLU A 26 30.56 -7.74 29.13
C GLU A 26 30.19 -8.41 27.81
N THR A 27 30.53 -9.69 27.65
CA THR A 27 30.18 -10.48 26.46
C THR A 27 28.65 -10.54 26.28
N LEU A 28 27.90 -10.75 27.37
CA LEU A 28 26.44 -10.78 27.35
C LEU A 28 25.84 -9.43 26.96
N ARG A 29 26.29 -8.33 27.56
CA ARG A 29 25.84 -6.97 27.22
C ARG A 29 26.12 -6.63 25.77
N LEU A 30 27.30 -6.96 25.28
CA LEU A 30 27.72 -6.69 23.91
C LEU A 30 26.93 -7.54 22.90
N ALA A 31 26.64 -8.80 23.24
CA ALA A 31 25.77 -9.67 22.45
C ALA A 31 24.32 -9.17 22.43
N ALA A 32 23.80 -8.68 23.55
CA ALA A 32 22.48 -8.07 23.65
C ALA A 32 22.40 -6.78 22.81
N TYR A 33 23.40 -5.89 22.93
CA TYR A 33 23.52 -4.69 22.10
C TYR A 33 23.62 -5.03 20.61
N ALA A 34 24.47 -5.98 20.23
CA ALA A 34 24.59 -6.43 18.84
C ALA A 34 23.28 -7.03 18.30
N ARG A 35 22.53 -7.77 19.12
CA ARG A 35 21.18 -8.25 18.77
C ARG A 35 20.22 -7.07 18.58
N ALA A 36 20.18 -6.10 19.49
CA ALA A 36 19.33 -4.92 19.39
C ALA A 36 19.64 -4.09 18.13
N VAL A 37 20.93 -3.89 17.81
CA VAL A 37 21.36 -3.19 16.59
C VAL A 37 20.98 -3.97 15.34
N LYS A 38 21.13 -5.31 15.32
CA LYS A 38 20.66 -6.14 14.20
C LYS A 38 19.15 -6.08 14.03
N ILE A 39 18.39 -6.13 15.11
CA ILE A 39 16.92 -5.99 15.10
C ILE A 39 16.53 -4.63 14.55
N ARG A 40 17.13 -3.54 15.05
CA ARG A 40 16.88 -2.17 14.58
C ARG A 40 17.25 -1.98 13.10
N LYS A 41 18.39 -2.54 12.66
CA LYS A 41 18.81 -2.48 11.26
C LYS A 41 17.90 -3.31 10.35
N ALA A 42 17.45 -4.48 10.81
CA ALA A 42 16.45 -5.28 10.11
C ALA A 42 15.09 -4.59 10.05
N GLN A 43 14.65 -3.91 11.13
CA GLN A 43 13.44 -3.09 11.17
C GLN A 43 13.54 -1.88 10.23
N GLN A 44 14.68 -1.20 10.17
CA GLN A 44 14.92 -0.13 9.19
C GLN A 44 14.92 -0.67 7.75
N GLN A 45 15.51 -1.84 7.49
CA GLN A 45 15.47 -2.49 6.17
C GLN A 45 14.08 -3.05 5.83
N GLN A 46 13.22 -3.29 6.83
CA GLN A 46 11.82 -3.68 6.66
C GLN A 46 10.91 -2.50 6.32
N GLN A 47 11.36 -1.24 6.44
CA GLN A 47 10.73 -0.12 5.73
C GLN A 47 11.05 -0.25 4.23
N ARG A 48 10.46 -1.26 3.61
CA ARG A 48 10.58 -1.54 2.20
C ARG A 48 9.98 -0.35 1.46
N VAL A 49 10.70 0.20 0.49
CA VAL A 49 10.15 1.24 -0.37
C VAL A 49 9.07 0.60 -1.24
N TYR A 50 7.82 0.95 -0.99
CA TYR A 50 6.71 0.66 -1.89
C TYR A 50 6.74 1.68 -3.03
N LYS A 51 6.63 1.20 -4.28
CA LYS A 51 6.56 2.04 -5.48
C LYS A 51 5.21 1.80 -6.15
N PRO A 52 4.16 2.57 -5.82
CA PRO A 52 2.90 2.55 -6.53
C PRO A 52 3.13 2.70 -8.03
N ARG A 53 2.42 1.90 -8.83
CA ARG A 53 2.36 2.12 -10.27
C ARG A 53 1.58 3.41 -10.53
N MET A 54 1.90 4.08 -11.64
CA MET A 54 1.15 5.24 -12.06
C MET A 54 0.94 5.24 -13.56
N GLU A 55 -0.14 5.88 -13.97
CA GLU A 55 -0.39 6.36 -15.32
C GLU A 55 -0.44 7.89 -15.30
N LEU A 56 0.07 8.54 -16.34
CA LEU A 56 0.04 10.00 -16.51
C LEU A 56 -0.52 10.28 -17.90
N TRP A 57 -1.58 11.08 -17.96
CA TRP A 57 -2.28 11.44 -19.18
C TRP A 57 -2.25 12.96 -19.36
N ASP A 58 -1.82 13.36 -20.56
CA ASP A 58 -1.79 14.74 -21.02
C ASP A 58 -2.09 14.74 -22.53
N ASP A 59 -3.28 15.20 -22.93
CA ASP A 59 -3.78 15.11 -24.30
C ASP A 59 -3.36 16.27 -25.22
N GLY A 60 -2.69 17.30 -24.69
CA GLY A 60 -2.35 18.52 -25.42
C GLY A 60 -3.48 19.55 -25.57
N ASP A 61 -4.73 19.19 -25.29
CA ASP A 61 -5.90 20.06 -25.51
C ASP A 61 -6.62 20.45 -24.20
N SER A 62 -6.72 19.53 -23.24
CA SER A 62 -7.29 19.76 -21.92
C SER A 62 -6.46 20.76 -21.11
N PRO A 63 -7.09 21.66 -20.34
CA PRO A 63 -6.37 22.54 -19.42
C PRO A 63 -5.78 21.79 -18.22
N LEU A 64 -6.11 20.51 -18.02
CA LEU A 64 -5.66 19.69 -16.90
C LEU A 64 -4.80 18.51 -17.37
N VAL A 65 -3.72 18.27 -16.63
CA VAL A 65 -2.94 17.04 -16.68
C VAL A 65 -3.42 16.13 -15.56
N THR A 66 -3.54 14.83 -15.81
CA THR A 66 -4.06 13.86 -14.83
C THR A 66 -3.11 12.70 -14.62
N ALA A 67 -2.80 12.36 -13.37
CA ALA A 67 -2.09 11.15 -12.98
C ALA A 67 -2.97 10.23 -12.13
N VAL A 68 -2.86 8.93 -12.37
CA VAL A 68 -3.56 7.90 -11.60
C VAL A 68 -2.54 7.00 -10.92
N PHE A 69 -2.69 6.73 -9.63
CA PHE A 69 -1.78 5.91 -8.83
C PHE A 69 -2.50 4.68 -8.28
N GLU A 70 -1.89 3.50 -8.42
CA GLU A 70 -2.38 2.27 -7.81
C GLU A 70 -2.03 2.22 -6.30
N VAL A 71 -3.02 2.45 -5.45
CA VAL A 71 -2.90 2.48 -3.99
C VAL A 71 -3.91 1.56 -3.28
N PRO A 72 -4.02 0.27 -3.68
CA PRO A 72 -5.06 -0.60 -3.15
C PRO A 72 -4.86 -0.91 -1.66
N GLY A 73 -5.96 -0.86 -0.92
CA GLY A 73 -6.00 -1.11 0.52
C GLY A 73 -5.51 0.05 1.39
N LEU A 74 -5.28 1.23 0.81
CA LEU A 74 -5.03 2.46 1.54
C LEU A 74 -6.32 3.27 1.65
N ARG A 75 -6.50 3.95 2.78
CA ARG A 75 -7.58 4.91 3.00
C ARG A 75 -7.10 6.32 2.63
N PRO A 76 -8.00 7.27 2.29
CA PRO A 76 -7.57 8.62 1.89
C PRO A 76 -6.66 9.27 2.94
N GLU A 77 -6.96 9.08 4.22
CA GLU A 77 -6.19 9.61 5.34
C GLU A 77 -4.78 9.02 5.49
N ASP A 78 -4.50 7.88 4.87
CA ASP A 78 -3.18 7.24 4.89
C ASP A 78 -2.27 7.76 3.74
N ILE A 79 -2.77 8.72 2.94
CA ILE A 79 -2.11 9.29 1.77
C ILE A 79 -2.02 10.81 1.89
N THR A 80 -0.84 11.35 1.60
CA THR A 80 -0.58 12.79 1.52
C THR A 80 -0.28 13.18 0.08
N VAL A 81 -0.95 14.23 -0.39
CA VAL A 81 -0.82 14.80 -1.75
C VAL A 81 -0.49 16.27 -1.61
N ASP A 82 0.71 16.68 -2.02
CA ASP A 82 1.21 18.05 -1.86
C ASP A 82 2.01 18.53 -3.07
N VAL A 83 2.22 19.84 -3.19
CA VAL A 83 3.22 20.41 -4.11
C VAL A 83 4.40 20.96 -3.33
N VAL A 84 5.61 20.43 -3.58
CA VAL A 84 6.86 20.87 -2.96
C VAL A 84 7.90 21.10 -4.06
N ASP A 85 8.52 22.28 -4.07
CA ASP A 85 9.58 22.66 -5.02
C ASP A 85 9.21 22.42 -6.50
N GLY A 86 7.98 22.80 -6.90
CA GLY A 86 7.48 22.62 -8.27
C GLY A 86 7.22 21.16 -8.64
N ARG A 87 6.97 20.30 -7.65
CA ARG A 87 6.70 18.87 -7.85
C ARG A 87 5.49 18.43 -7.05
N LEU A 88 4.57 17.74 -7.70
CA LEU A 88 3.56 16.94 -7.04
C LEU A 88 4.24 15.80 -6.29
N VAL A 89 3.98 15.69 -4.99
CA VAL A 89 4.47 14.66 -4.10
C VAL A 89 3.28 13.87 -3.56
N VAL A 90 3.24 12.59 -3.89
CA VAL A 90 2.23 11.65 -3.38
C VAL A 90 2.94 10.64 -2.48
N SER A 91 2.57 10.58 -1.21
CA SER A 91 3.27 9.76 -0.21
C SER A 91 2.33 9.11 0.81
N GLY A 92 2.82 8.07 1.48
CA GLY A 92 2.05 7.33 2.48
C GLY A 92 2.72 6.02 2.88
N GLU A 93 1.99 5.16 3.62
CA GLU A 93 2.49 3.85 4.07
C GLU A 93 1.47 2.73 3.79
N ARG A 94 1.83 1.74 2.97
CA ARG A 94 1.03 0.53 2.79
C ARG A 94 1.49 -0.57 3.74
N ARG A 95 0.76 -0.82 4.82
CA ARG A 95 1.15 -1.82 5.82
C ARG A 95 0.89 -3.25 5.36
N GLN A 96 1.80 -4.16 5.72
CA GLN A 96 1.61 -5.59 5.50
C GLN A 96 0.60 -6.12 6.51
N GLN A 97 -0.40 -6.85 6.04
CA GLN A 97 -1.30 -7.59 6.91
C GLN A 97 -0.61 -8.88 7.39
N ASP A 98 -0.67 -9.15 8.69
CA ASP A 98 -0.21 -10.40 9.26
C ASP A 98 -1.27 -11.48 9.03
N LEU A 99 -1.06 -12.28 7.99
CA LEU A 99 -1.84 -13.49 7.79
C LEU A 99 -1.48 -14.52 8.88
N PRO A 100 -2.48 -15.21 9.47
CA PRO A 100 -2.23 -16.27 10.44
C PRO A 100 -1.26 -17.28 9.86
N ARG A 101 -0.14 -17.50 10.55
CA ARG A 101 0.76 -18.61 10.20
C ARG A 101 0.07 -19.89 10.63
N GLY A 102 -0.32 -20.73 9.67
CA GLY A 102 -0.98 -22.01 9.95
C GLY A 102 -0.28 -22.77 11.06
N HIS A 103 -1.09 -23.37 11.94
CA HIS A 103 -0.65 -24.14 13.09
C HIS A 103 0.42 -25.15 12.67
N GLN A 104 1.58 -25.15 13.35
CA GLN A 104 2.48 -26.30 13.30
C GLN A 104 1.66 -27.50 13.75
N THR A 105 1.50 -28.49 12.88
CA THR A 105 0.93 -29.79 13.26
C THR A 105 1.77 -30.30 14.42
N LEU A 106 1.20 -30.26 15.63
CA LEU A 106 1.73 -30.94 16.79
C LEU A 106 1.86 -32.41 16.41
N THR A 107 3.10 -32.89 16.35
CA THR A 107 3.40 -34.32 16.18
C THR A 107 2.73 -35.04 17.34
N VAL A 108 1.60 -35.69 17.07
CA VAL A 108 0.97 -36.59 18.04
C VAL A 108 1.89 -37.80 18.11
N GLU A 109 2.69 -37.89 19.16
CA GLU A 109 3.40 -39.12 19.51
C GLU A 109 2.37 -40.17 19.92
N THR A 110 1.92 -40.98 18.97
CA THR A 110 1.17 -42.19 19.27
C THR A 110 2.13 -43.21 19.88
N ARG A 111 2.08 -43.30 21.21
CA ARG A 111 2.69 -44.37 22.00
C ARG A 111 2.16 -45.74 21.53
N PRO A 112 3.02 -46.74 21.28
CA PRO A 112 2.55 -48.06 20.90
C PRO A 112 1.99 -48.76 22.15
N THR A 113 0.72 -49.16 22.09
CA THR A 113 0.15 -50.15 23.01
C THR A 113 0.05 -51.48 22.28
N SER A 114 0.53 -52.50 22.98
CA SER A 114 0.80 -53.88 22.59
C SER A 114 -0.41 -54.67 22.05
N GLU A 115 -0.14 -55.38 20.96
CA GLU A 115 -0.49 -56.78 20.61
C GLU A 115 -1.85 -57.36 21.05
N SER A 116 -2.69 -57.69 20.06
CA SER A 116 -3.26 -59.05 19.88
C SER A 116 -3.86 -59.22 18.47
N GLU A 117 -3.48 -60.31 17.80
CA GLU A 117 -3.95 -60.85 16.50
C GLU A 117 -4.38 -62.32 16.75
N PRO A 118 -4.99 -63.09 15.81
CA PRO A 118 -5.47 -62.78 14.46
C PRO A 118 -6.89 -63.34 14.14
N GLY A 119 -7.50 -62.94 13.02
CA GLY A 119 -8.70 -63.62 12.51
C GLY A 119 -9.28 -63.14 11.17
N SER A 120 -8.87 -63.81 10.10
CA SER A 120 -9.52 -63.98 8.78
C SER A 120 -9.44 -62.89 7.70
N ASP A 121 -8.93 -63.40 6.56
CA ASP A 121 -9.01 -62.99 5.15
C ASP A 121 -8.29 -61.73 4.65
N ALA A 122 -7.10 -62.01 4.12
CA ALA A 122 -6.28 -61.15 3.31
C ALA A 122 -6.86 -60.96 1.89
N CYS A 123 -7.07 -59.69 1.51
CA CYS A 123 -6.59 -59.23 0.22
C CYS A 123 -5.45 -58.22 0.45
N VAL A 124 -4.37 -58.44 -0.29
CA VAL A 124 -3.06 -57.83 -0.12
C VAL A 124 -2.91 -56.67 -1.10
N ARG A 125 -2.51 -55.50 -0.56
CA ARG A 125 -1.79 -54.36 -1.19
C ARG A 125 -2.48 -53.72 -2.42
N THR A 126 -2.81 -52.43 -2.36
CA THR A 126 -1.80 -51.38 -2.47
C THR A 126 -2.18 -50.16 -1.64
N SER A 127 -1.22 -49.72 -0.83
CA SER A 127 -1.17 -48.41 -0.21
C SER A 127 -1.04 -47.34 -1.29
N GLU A 128 -2.10 -46.60 -1.59
CA GLU A 128 -1.95 -45.29 -2.21
C GLU A 128 -2.16 -44.23 -1.14
N ALA A 129 -1.10 -44.10 -0.34
CA ALA A 129 -0.84 -42.92 0.44
C ALA A 129 -0.68 -41.73 -0.52
N THR A 130 -1.75 -40.96 -0.71
CA THR A 130 -1.66 -39.59 -1.23
C THR A 130 -2.20 -38.60 -0.21
N LEU A 131 -1.80 -38.79 1.06
CA LEU A 131 -1.86 -37.75 2.09
C LEU A 131 -0.57 -36.91 2.01
N ALA A 132 -0.34 -36.23 0.89
CA ALA A 132 0.82 -35.34 0.71
C ALA A 132 0.48 -34.37 -0.45
N HIS A 133 0.21 -33.09 -0.28
CA HIS A 133 0.76 -32.11 0.64
C HIS A 133 -0.33 -31.05 0.88
N ALA A 134 -0.93 -30.98 2.07
CA ALA A 134 -1.58 -29.74 2.49
C ALA A 134 -0.49 -28.74 2.92
N GLY A 135 0.47 -28.50 2.01
CA GLY A 135 1.54 -27.54 2.20
C GLY A 135 0.91 -26.16 2.27
N ILE A 136 1.16 -25.43 3.35
CA ILE A 136 0.79 -24.02 3.46
C ILE A 136 1.39 -23.29 2.25
N MET A 137 0.55 -22.92 1.28
CA MET A 137 0.98 -22.18 0.10
C MET A 137 1.02 -20.70 0.45
N HIS A 138 2.23 -20.14 0.53
CA HIS A 138 2.44 -18.74 0.85
C HIS A 138 3.12 -18.02 -0.31
N VAL A 139 2.32 -17.31 -1.11
CA VAL A 139 2.80 -16.45 -2.20
C VAL A 139 2.82 -15.00 -1.71
N ARG A 140 3.95 -14.31 -1.87
CA ARG A 140 4.12 -12.90 -1.47
C ARG A 140 4.51 -12.03 -2.66
N GLU A 141 3.50 -11.66 -3.45
CA GLU A 141 3.66 -10.75 -4.59
C GLU A 141 3.41 -9.28 -4.21
N LEU A 142 2.47 -9.06 -3.30
CA LEU A 142 2.09 -7.73 -2.83
C LEU A 142 3.29 -6.99 -2.20
N LYS A 143 3.42 -5.72 -2.57
CA LYS A 143 4.44 -4.82 -2.05
C LYS A 143 3.85 -3.97 -0.94
N TYR A 144 4.66 -3.73 0.08
CA TYR A 144 4.29 -3.00 1.30
C TYR A 144 5.43 -2.07 1.69
N GLY A 145 5.09 -1.10 2.54
CA GLY A 145 5.97 -0.13 3.18
C GLY A 145 5.71 1.30 2.73
N LEU A 146 6.66 2.18 3.04
CA LEU A 146 6.57 3.61 2.76
C LEU A 146 6.69 3.86 1.25
N PHE A 147 5.88 4.77 0.73
CA PHE A 147 5.98 5.19 -0.66
C PHE A 147 6.07 6.71 -0.79
N ARG A 148 6.74 7.11 -1.87
CA ARG A 148 6.81 8.50 -2.32
C ARG A 148 6.94 8.52 -3.85
N ARG A 149 5.94 9.07 -4.53
CA ARG A 149 5.95 9.33 -5.98
C ARG A 149 6.04 10.83 -6.19
N ILE A 150 6.77 11.20 -7.24
CA ILE A 150 7.07 12.59 -7.55
C ILE A 150 6.79 12.80 -9.04
N VAL A 151 5.99 13.79 -9.36
CA VAL A 151 5.70 14.21 -10.74
C VAL A 151 6.00 15.71 -10.83
N ALA A 152 6.65 16.13 -11.92
CA ALA A 152 6.86 17.56 -12.13
C ALA A 152 5.52 18.24 -12.41
N VAL A 153 5.32 19.44 -11.87
CA VAL A 153 4.14 20.26 -12.15
C VAL A 153 4.59 21.60 -12.75
N PRO A 154 3.71 22.31 -13.45
CA PRO A 154 4.02 23.63 -13.99
C PRO A 154 4.45 24.62 -12.90
N ALA A 155 5.23 25.62 -13.31
CA ALA A 155 5.70 26.67 -12.40
C ALA A 155 4.51 27.41 -11.77
N GLY A 156 4.62 27.71 -10.48
CA GLY A 156 3.55 28.39 -9.72
C GLY A 156 2.35 27.51 -9.36
N CYS A 157 2.37 26.21 -9.67
CA CYS A 157 1.36 25.27 -9.20
C CYS A 157 1.51 25.09 -7.70
N THR A 158 0.39 25.12 -6.98
CA THR A 158 0.32 24.96 -5.53
C THR A 158 -0.61 23.81 -5.16
N THR A 159 -0.59 23.38 -3.89
CA THR A 159 -1.53 22.34 -3.41
C THR A 159 -3.00 22.73 -3.62
N ALA A 160 -3.33 24.03 -3.60
CA ALA A 160 -4.70 24.51 -3.83
C ALA A 160 -5.18 24.32 -5.27
N ASP A 161 -4.26 24.14 -6.22
CA ASP A 161 -4.57 23.93 -7.63
C ASP A 161 -4.79 22.42 -7.94
N LEU A 162 -4.54 21.54 -6.97
CA LEU A 162 -4.70 20.10 -7.14
C LEU A 162 -6.16 19.68 -6.95
N GLN A 163 -6.61 18.76 -7.80
CA GLN A 163 -7.86 18.03 -7.62
C GLN A 163 -7.50 16.56 -7.39
N ALA A 164 -8.01 15.96 -6.33
CA ALA A 164 -7.71 14.57 -5.99
C ALA A 164 -9.00 13.81 -5.67
N VAL A 165 -9.15 12.64 -6.26
CA VAL A 165 -10.26 11.71 -6.03
C VAL A 165 -9.69 10.33 -5.81
N MET A 166 -10.21 9.59 -4.83
CA MET A 166 -9.80 8.22 -4.58
C MET A 166 -10.99 7.28 -4.65
N GLU A 167 -10.94 6.33 -5.57
CA GLU A 167 -12.00 5.37 -5.82
C GLU A 167 -11.37 4.01 -6.16
N ASN A 168 -11.94 2.92 -5.63
CA ASN A 168 -11.54 1.55 -5.98
C ASN A 168 -10.03 1.25 -5.81
N GLY A 169 -9.35 1.92 -4.86
CA GLY A 169 -7.91 1.77 -4.64
C GLY A 169 -7.04 2.48 -5.68
N MET A 170 -7.63 3.36 -6.49
CA MET A 170 -6.96 4.22 -7.46
C MET A 170 -7.06 5.66 -6.99
N LEU A 171 -5.92 6.33 -6.85
CA LEU A 171 -5.86 7.76 -6.56
C LEU A 171 -5.65 8.52 -7.86
N THR A 172 -6.64 9.30 -8.27
CA THR A 172 -6.55 10.22 -9.40
C THR A 172 -6.21 11.61 -8.88
N VAL A 173 -5.15 12.20 -9.42
CA VAL A 173 -4.71 13.57 -9.11
C VAL A 173 -4.59 14.35 -10.41
N SER A 174 -5.25 15.51 -10.48
CA SER A 174 -5.20 16.40 -11.64
C SER A 174 -4.70 17.79 -11.24
N TRP A 175 -4.00 18.45 -12.15
CA TRP A 175 -3.48 19.81 -11.96
C TRP A 175 -3.51 20.60 -13.28
N PRO A 176 -3.53 21.94 -13.24
CA PRO A 176 -3.50 22.76 -14.44
C PRO A 176 -2.23 22.54 -15.25
N ARG A 177 -2.36 22.45 -16.58
CA ARG A 177 -1.22 22.46 -17.51
C ARG A 177 -0.54 23.83 -17.53
N ASP A 178 -1.32 24.89 -17.38
CA ASP A 178 -0.84 26.26 -17.22
C ASP A 178 -1.53 26.90 -16.02
N THR A 179 -0.73 27.46 -15.12
CA THR A 179 -1.18 28.10 -13.87
C THR A 179 -1.63 29.53 -14.08
N GLN A 180 -1.41 30.12 -15.25
CA GLN A 180 -1.91 31.46 -15.62
C GLN A 180 -3.37 31.45 -16.07
N MET A 181 -3.87 30.31 -16.54
CA MET A 181 -5.28 30.09 -16.91
C MET A 181 -6.18 29.87 -15.69
N ARG A 182 -5.95 30.57 -14.57
CA ARG A 182 -6.78 30.45 -13.37
C ARG A 182 -8.22 30.84 -13.74
N PHE A 183 -9.11 29.85 -13.70
CA PHE A 183 -10.53 30.00 -14.02
C PHE A 183 -11.12 31.23 -13.33
N SER A 184 -11.48 32.24 -14.11
CA SER A 184 -12.10 33.48 -13.66
C SER A 184 -13.55 33.23 -13.24
N ASN A 185 -13.77 32.54 -12.12
CA ASN A 185 -15.09 32.50 -11.49
C ASN A 185 -15.28 33.75 -10.61
N SER A 186 -15.49 34.88 -11.27
CA SER A 186 -16.13 36.06 -10.68
C SER A 186 -16.66 36.92 -11.81
N LEU A 187 -17.80 36.54 -12.40
CA LEU A 187 -18.68 37.42 -13.19
C LEU A 187 -20.00 36.71 -13.57
N LEU A 188 -20.71 36.16 -12.59
CA LEU A 188 -22.17 35.97 -12.66
C LEU A 188 -22.79 36.27 -11.28
N GLY A 189 -22.47 37.45 -10.75
CA GLY A 189 -23.31 38.16 -9.78
C GLY A 189 -24.41 38.91 -10.52
N GLY A 190 -25.33 38.18 -11.16
CA GLY A 190 -26.48 38.73 -11.87
C GLY A 190 -27.69 38.82 -10.94
N LYS A 191 -27.89 40.00 -10.35
CA LYS A 191 -29.14 40.57 -9.80
C LYS A 191 -30.31 39.59 -9.53
N ALA A 192 -30.55 39.32 -8.25
CA ALA A 192 -31.92 39.08 -7.77
C ALA A 192 -32.61 40.45 -7.64
N GLU A 193 -33.32 40.88 -8.67
CA GLU A 193 -34.26 42.00 -8.59
C GLU A 193 -35.65 41.46 -8.29
N SER A 194 -36.13 41.79 -7.10
CA SER A 194 -37.51 41.71 -6.66
C SER A 194 -38.38 42.68 -7.45
N ALA A 195 -39.43 42.19 -8.10
CA ALA A 195 -40.60 43.02 -8.42
C ALA A 195 -41.85 42.13 -8.58
N LEU A 196 -42.71 42.20 -7.56
CA LEU A 196 -44.13 41.89 -7.65
C LEU A 196 -44.83 43.02 -8.42
N GLY A 197 -45.71 42.69 -9.37
CA GLY A 197 -46.83 43.58 -9.73
C GLY A 197 -47.17 43.73 -11.22
N LEU A 198 -48.38 43.24 -11.54
CA LEU A 198 -49.38 43.79 -12.48
C LEU A 198 -49.31 43.45 -14.00
N ASP A 199 -50.18 42.51 -14.40
CA ASP A 199 -51.39 42.77 -15.22
C ASP A 199 -51.27 43.73 -16.44
N THR A 200 -51.38 43.21 -17.68
CA THR A 200 -52.52 43.45 -18.62
C THR A 200 -52.27 42.82 -20.02
N GLY A 201 -53.17 41.92 -20.44
CA GLY A 201 -53.85 41.92 -21.77
C GLY A 201 -53.13 41.65 -23.11
N ALA A 202 -53.54 40.51 -23.71
CA ALA A 202 -53.97 40.32 -25.11
C ALA A 202 -52.95 40.11 -26.26
N GLY A 203 -53.15 39.01 -27.01
CA GLY A 203 -52.66 38.83 -28.39
C GLY A 203 -52.53 37.37 -28.84
N GLN A 204 -53.50 36.88 -29.61
CA GLN A 204 -53.58 35.52 -30.17
C GLN A 204 -52.52 35.23 -31.26
N GLY A 205 -52.20 33.94 -31.45
CA GLY A 205 -51.60 33.43 -32.69
C GLY A 205 -50.94 32.07 -32.50
N GLY A 206 -51.62 30.99 -32.89
CA GLY A 206 -51.10 29.63 -32.79
C GLY A 206 -50.06 29.28 -33.85
N LEU A 207 -49.40 28.12 -33.68
CA LEU A 207 -49.29 27.02 -34.64
C LEU A 207 -48.37 25.92 -34.10
N GLN A 208 -48.99 24.76 -33.90
CA GLN A 208 -48.55 23.37 -34.07
C GLN A 208 -47.12 23.08 -34.57
N GLY A 209 -46.47 22.08 -33.94
CA GLY A 209 -45.27 21.43 -34.47
C GLY A 209 -44.68 20.39 -33.52
N ASP A 210 -45.14 19.15 -33.66
CA ASP A 210 -44.68 17.97 -32.93
C ASP A 210 -43.26 17.48 -33.35
N ASN A 211 -42.74 16.57 -32.51
CA ASN A 211 -41.83 15.44 -32.78
C ASN A 211 -40.33 15.58 -32.45
N SER A 212 -40.00 15.08 -31.26
CA SER A 212 -39.38 13.76 -31.01
C SER A 212 -38.12 13.32 -31.79
N SER A 213 -37.23 12.69 -31.01
CA SER A 213 -36.29 11.60 -31.37
C SER A 213 -34.94 12.02 -31.96
N ALA A 214 -33.80 11.38 -31.70
CA ALA A 214 -33.32 10.47 -30.65
C ALA A 214 -31.80 10.33 -30.91
N CYS A 215 -31.03 10.13 -29.85
CA CYS A 215 -29.62 9.76 -29.90
C CYS A 215 -29.45 8.29 -30.32
N VAL A 216 -28.38 8.02 -31.07
CA VAL A 216 -27.66 6.74 -31.12
C VAL A 216 -26.22 7.03 -30.71
#